data_AF-A0A1Z9VPH8-F1
#
_entry.id   AF-A0A1Z9VPH8-F1
#
_cell.length_a   1.000
_cell.length_b   1.000
_cell.length_c   1.000
_cell.angle_alpha   90.00
_cell.angle_beta   90.00
_cell.angle_gamma   90.00
#
_symmetry.space_group_name_H-M   'P 1'
#
loop_
_entity.id
_entity.type
_entity.pdbx_description
1 polymer ?
#
loop_
_entity_poly.entity_id
_entity_poly.type
_entity_poly.pdbx_seq_one_letter_code
_entity_poly.pdbx_strand_id
1 'polypeptide(L)'
;MFALGFLLLINNYINVNINCIFTQISEGDMKKSVKTIAILTTGDEVVSGDILNKNVKLISTLLESQRMIVMRHLSVRDDSEEIIESLKWLSLTHDAIIITGGLGPTVDDLTTEVVATFAGLSLDFNHEVWIKIQEKYSLWNKQCLEINKKQAFFPKHVTLLPNLVGTAYGFYLQYQSTDLFVLPGPPKECMPMVENQIIKILSDNGFQCGDYRDNWFILGIGESTIASKLEPICQSEGLKVSFRAGFPYVEMKIFTPVEQYNTQPIKNAMKEWVVTKENMFFSNCFFNQNIATKMSFDVPKESHWVMDWLPNWQQYHGSHQIRIQSSNQHITIDYNGHKESFSLSAYQSNERIKSFCMEWICYHCLNTFDIISKQDK
;
A
#
# COMPACT_ATOMS: atom_id res chain seq x y z
N MET A 1 2.03 -23.41 -34.88
CA MET A 1 1.66 -24.19 -36.09
C MET A 1 0.65 -25.30 -35.84
N PHE A 2 0.73 -26.07 -34.73
CA PHE A 2 -0.23 -27.15 -34.44
C PHE A 2 -1.67 -26.70 -34.11
N ALA A 3 -1.87 -25.51 -33.54
CA ALA A 3 -3.21 -24.99 -33.22
C ALA A 3 -4.02 -24.57 -34.47
N LEU A 4 -3.35 -24.16 -35.54
CA LEU A 4 -4.01 -23.71 -36.78
C LEU A 4 -4.58 -24.88 -37.60
N GLY A 5 -3.89 -26.03 -37.57
CA GLY A 5 -4.33 -27.24 -38.27
C GLY A 5 -5.57 -27.90 -37.63
N PHE A 6 -5.73 -27.76 -36.30
CA PHE A 6 -6.87 -28.32 -35.57
C PHE A 6 -8.16 -27.53 -35.82
N LEU A 7 -8.08 -26.21 -35.97
CA LEU A 7 -9.21 -25.33 -36.26
C LEU A 7 -9.76 -25.50 -37.68
N LEU A 8 -8.90 -25.78 -38.67
CA LEU A 8 -9.32 -26.05 -40.05
C LEU A 8 -10.08 -27.38 -40.18
N LEU A 9 -9.77 -28.36 -39.32
CA LEU A 9 -10.43 -29.67 -39.29
C LEU A 9 -11.87 -29.59 -38.75
N ILE A 10 -12.12 -28.69 -37.79
CA ILE A 10 -13.46 -28.47 -37.21
C ILE A 10 -14.39 -27.78 -38.21
N ASN A 11 -13.86 -26.91 -39.09
CA ASN A 11 -14.64 -26.14 -40.05
C ASN A 11 -15.28 -27.01 -41.17
N ASN A 12 -14.77 -28.22 -41.41
CA ASN A 12 -15.36 -29.14 -42.39
C ASN A 12 -16.48 -30.03 -41.81
N TYR A 13 -16.66 -30.09 -40.48
CA TYR A 13 -17.65 -30.96 -39.83
C TYR A 13 -18.82 -30.22 -39.19
N ILE A 14 -18.70 -28.91 -38.98
CA ILE A 14 -19.72 -28.12 -38.31
C ILE A 14 -20.04 -26.93 -39.23
N ASN A 15 -21.20 -26.98 -39.91
CA ASN A 15 -21.77 -25.89 -40.69
C ASN A 15 -22.23 -24.73 -39.78
N VAL A 16 -21.31 -24.14 -39.02
CA VAL A 16 -21.52 -22.89 -38.29
C VAL A 16 -20.95 -21.78 -39.15
N ASN A 17 -21.77 -20.78 -39.43
CA ASN A 17 -21.41 -19.64 -40.26
C ASN A 17 -20.43 -18.74 -39.45
N ILE A 18 -19.12 -19.02 -39.56
CA ILE A 18 -18.04 -18.33 -38.79
C ILE A 18 -17.94 -16.83 -39.16
N ASN A 19 -18.56 -16.39 -40.25
CA ASN A 19 -18.58 -14.98 -40.65
C ASN A 19 -19.37 -14.05 -39.71
N CYS A 20 -20.08 -14.58 -38.70
CA CYS A 20 -20.80 -13.75 -37.73
C CYS A 20 -19.98 -13.39 -36.47
N ILE A 21 -18.74 -13.87 -36.32
CA ILE A 21 -17.92 -13.62 -35.11
C ILE A 21 -16.80 -12.60 -35.36
N PHE A 22 -16.53 -12.22 -36.62
CA PHE A 22 -15.44 -11.30 -36.96
C PHE A 22 -15.88 -10.16 -37.87
N THR A 23 -16.84 -9.35 -37.42
CA THR A 23 -17.08 -8.02 -38.00
C THR A 23 -17.62 -7.08 -36.93
N GLN A 24 -16.71 -6.56 -36.10
CA GLN A 24 -16.70 -5.25 -35.44
C GLN A 24 -15.70 -5.30 -34.27
N ILE A 25 -14.42 -5.46 -34.60
CA ILE A 25 -13.36 -4.89 -33.77
C ILE A 25 -12.56 -4.02 -34.72
N SER A 26 -12.88 -2.73 -34.72
CA SER A 26 -12.03 -1.71 -35.30
C SER A 26 -10.62 -1.87 -34.72
N GLU A 27 -9.60 -1.77 -35.57
CA GLU A 27 -8.17 -1.81 -35.23
C GLU A 27 -7.71 -0.71 -34.24
N GLY A 28 -8.65 0.04 -33.64
CA GLY A 28 -8.42 1.03 -32.58
C GLY A 28 -8.66 0.53 -31.14
N ASP A 29 -9.20 -0.67 -30.93
CA ASP A 29 -9.52 -1.21 -29.59
C ASP A 29 -8.79 -2.54 -29.29
N MET A 30 -7.50 -2.62 -29.62
CA MET A 30 -6.66 -3.62 -28.95
C MET A 30 -6.64 -3.27 -27.47
N LYS A 31 -7.23 -4.15 -26.63
CA LYS A 31 -7.08 -4.16 -25.16
C LYS A 31 -5.79 -3.46 -24.76
N LYS A 32 -5.88 -2.28 -24.15
CA LYS A 32 -4.74 -1.64 -23.48
C LYS A 32 -4.14 -2.73 -22.59
N SER A 33 -2.98 -3.27 -22.96
CA SER A 33 -2.32 -4.30 -22.16
C SER A 33 -2.11 -3.69 -20.79
N VAL A 34 -2.75 -4.25 -19.78
CA VAL A 34 -2.65 -3.77 -18.41
C VAL A 34 -1.17 -3.86 -18.03
N LYS A 35 -0.53 -2.70 -17.86
CA LYS A 35 0.89 -2.64 -17.54
C LYS A 35 1.10 -2.97 -16.07
N THR A 36 2.11 -3.77 -15.80
CA THR A 36 2.36 -4.33 -14.47
C THR A 36 3.77 -4.01 -13.99
N ILE A 37 3.90 -3.85 -12.67
CA ILE A 37 5.13 -3.48 -12.01
C ILE A 37 5.56 -4.61 -11.08
N ALA A 38 6.85 -4.92 -11.07
CA ALA A 38 7.50 -5.72 -10.03
C ALA A 38 8.42 -4.86 -9.17
N ILE A 39 8.58 -5.25 -7.90
CA ILE A 39 9.56 -4.69 -7.00
C ILE A 39 10.59 -5.77 -6.67
N LEU A 40 11.87 -5.49 -6.93
CA LEU A 40 13.01 -6.32 -6.58
C LEU A 40 13.78 -5.64 -5.44
N THR A 41 13.83 -6.26 -4.27
CA THR A 41 14.67 -5.77 -3.17
C THR A 41 15.95 -6.61 -3.09
N THR A 42 17.11 -5.96 -3.03
CA THR A 42 18.39 -6.60 -2.72
C THR A 42 18.76 -6.26 -1.28
N GLY A 43 19.31 -7.22 -0.54
CA GLY A 43 19.71 -7.04 0.85
C GLY A 43 19.71 -8.36 1.61
N ASP A 44 20.88 -8.81 2.03
CA ASP A 44 21.03 -10.00 2.88
C ASP A 44 20.19 -9.93 4.16
N GLU A 45 20.10 -8.75 4.77
CA GLU A 45 19.37 -8.47 6.00
C GLU A 45 17.83 -8.50 5.80
N VAL A 46 17.37 -8.28 4.56
CA VAL A 46 15.97 -8.42 4.18
C VAL A 46 15.60 -9.89 4.03
N VAL A 47 16.46 -10.67 3.37
CA VAL A 47 16.23 -12.10 3.13
C VAL A 47 16.40 -12.92 4.41
N SER A 48 17.35 -12.56 5.28
CA SER A 48 17.52 -13.19 6.59
C SER A 48 16.37 -12.89 7.56
N GLY A 49 15.61 -11.82 7.30
CA GLY A 49 14.54 -11.34 8.19
C GLY A 49 15.04 -10.48 9.36
N ASP A 50 16.30 -10.02 9.33
CA ASP A 50 16.85 -9.10 10.34
C ASP A 50 16.14 -7.75 10.33
N ILE A 51 15.67 -7.32 9.14
CA ILE A 51 14.85 -6.12 9.00
C ILE A 51 13.54 -6.42 8.26
N LEU A 52 12.50 -5.68 8.63
CA LEU A 52 11.26 -5.66 7.85
C LEU A 52 11.51 -4.89 6.53
N ASN A 53 11.16 -5.50 5.40
CA ASN A 53 11.14 -4.81 4.12
C ASN A 53 10.04 -3.73 4.12
N LYS A 54 10.38 -2.51 4.53
CA LYS A 54 9.47 -1.36 4.54
C LYS A 54 9.32 -0.74 3.15
N ASN A 55 10.35 -0.83 2.30
CA ASN A 55 10.34 -0.27 0.95
C ASN A 55 9.18 -0.80 0.14
N VAL A 56 9.04 -2.12 0.08
CA VAL A 56 7.96 -2.77 -0.66
C VAL A 56 6.58 -2.31 -0.17
N LYS A 57 6.39 -2.19 1.15
CA LYS A 57 5.11 -1.71 1.70
C LYS A 57 4.81 -0.28 1.27
N LEU A 58 5.80 0.62 1.37
CA LEU A 58 5.63 2.04 1.08
C LEU A 58 5.44 2.29 -0.42
N ILE A 59 6.32 1.71 -1.25
CA ILE A 59 6.28 1.84 -2.72
C ILE A 59 4.98 1.28 -3.27
N SER A 60 4.60 0.05 -2.91
CA SER A 60 3.37 -0.55 -3.45
C SER A 60 2.13 0.20 -3.00
N THR A 61 2.07 0.66 -1.75
CA THR A 61 0.91 1.46 -1.29
C THR A 61 0.78 2.75 -2.09
N LEU A 62 1.90 3.40 -2.39
CA LEU A 62 1.93 4.62 -3.18
C LEU A 62 1.56 4.37 -4.65
N LEU A 63 2.12 3.35 -5.31
CA LEU A 63 1.79 3.01 -6.70
C LEU A 63 0.33 2.60 -6.87
N GLU A 64 -0.19 1.76 -5.98
CA GLU A 64 -1.60 1.34 -5.99
C GLU A 64 -2.54 2.53 -5.78
N SER A 65 -2.14 3.54 -4.97
CA SER A 65 -2.92 4.78 -4.84
C SER A 65 -3.03 5.58 -6.13
N GLN A 66 -2.10 5.35 -7.07
CA GLN A 66 -2.07 5.97 -8.41
C GLN A 66 -2.67 5.07 -9.49
N ARG A 67 -3.39 3.99 -9.10
CA ARG A 67 -3.94 2.96 -10.00
C ARG A 67 -2.87 2.27 -10.85
N MET A 68 -1.65 2.16 -10.32
CA MET A 68 -0.58 1.37 -10.93
C MET A 68 -0.55 0.00 -10.27
N ILE A 69 -0.45 -1.06 -11.06
CA ILE A 69 -0.63 -2.44 -10.57
C ILE A 69 0.72 -3.05 -10.21
N VAL A 70 0.92 -3.30 -8.92
CA VAL A 70 2.09 -4.04 -8.45
C VAL A 70 1.76 -5.52 -8.37
N MET A 71 2.31 -6.30 -9.29
CA MET A 71 1.99 -7.73 -9.42
C MET A 71 2.91 -8.63 -8.60
N ARG A 72 4.12 -8.16 -8.29
CA ARG A 72 5.11 -9.00 -7.64
C ARG A 72 6.08 -8.23 -6.77
N HIS A 73 6.41 -8.83 -5.64
CA HIS A 73 7.55 -8.48 -4.82
C HIS A 73 8.51 -9.67 -4.80
N LEU A 74 9.79 -9.40 -4.99
CA LEU A 74 10.85 -10.40 -4.88
C LEU A 74 11.97 -9.80 -4.03
N SER A 75 12.54 -10.59 -3.12
CA SER A 75 13.71 -10.19 -2.33
C SER A 75 14.80 -11.22 -2.52
N VAL A 76 16.01 -10.75 -2.82
CA VAL A 76 17.19 -11.58 -3.08
C VAL A 76 18.37 -11.08 -2.26
N ARG A 77 19.35 -11.97 -2.08
CA ARG A 77 20.63 -11.65 -1.44
C ARG A 77 21.45 -10.71 -2.31
N ASP A 78 22.46 -10.09 -1.73
CA ASP A 78 23.43 -9.28 -2.46
C ASP A 78 24.42 -10.17 -3.22
N ASP A 79 23.88 -10.98 -4.13
CA ASP A 79 24.58 -11.90 -5.00
C ASP A 79 24.28 -11.56 -6.47
N SER A 80 25.32 -11.47 -7.28
CA SER A 80 25.19 -11.04 -8.67
C SER A 80 24.38 -12.01 -9.53
N GLU A 81 24.49 -13.32 -9.30
CA GLU A 81 23.80 -14.33 -10.10
C GLU A 81 22.30 -14.31 -9.76
N GLU A 82 21.96 -14.28 -8.47
CA GLU A 82 20.59 -14.17 -7.97
C GLU A 82 19.86 -12.93 -8.50
N ILE A 83 20.54 -11.76 -8.48
CA ILE A 83 19.98 -10.51 -9.01
C ILE A 83 19.76 -10.63 -10.53
N ILE A 84 20.72 -11.18 -11.29
CA ILE A 84 20.59 -11.33 -12.75
C ILE A 84 19.45 -12.28 -13.12
N GLU A 85 19.35 -13.43 -12.46
CA GLU A 85 18.29 -14.40 -12.71
C GLU A 85 16.90 -13.81 -12.41
N SER A 86 16.81 -13.07 -11.30
CA SER A 86 15.61 -12.33 -10.93
C SER A 86 15.24 -11.28 -11.98
N LEU A 87 16.18 -10.47 -12.45
CA LEU A 87 15.95 -9.47 -13.49
C LEU A 87 15.51 -10.11 -14.81
N LYS A 88 16.12 -11.22 -15.22
CA LYS A 88 15.71 -11.99 -16.41
C LYS A 88 14.27 -12.43 -16.30
N TRP A 89 13.89 -13.06 -15.19
CA TRP A 89 12.52 -13.53 -15.02
C TRP A 89 11.52 -12.39 -14.93
N LEU A 90 11.82 -11.36 -14.15
CA LEU A 90 10.91 -10.22 -13.95
C LEU A 90 10.71 -9.41 -15.23
N SER A 91 11.75 -9.23 -16.05
CA SER A 91 11.66 -8.48 -17.32
C SER A 91 10.86 -9.23 -18.39
N LEU A 92 10.82 -10.57 -18.33
CA LEU A 92 9.97 -11.38 -19.19
C LEU A 92 8.49 -11.32 -18.81
N THR A 93 8.15 -11.00 -17.56
CA THR A 93 6.77 -11.07 -17.05
C THR A 93 6.17 -9.74 -16.63
N HIS A 94 6.91 -8.63 -16.66
CA HIS A 94 6.44 -7.31 -16.23
C HIS A 94 6.96 -6.19 -17.13
N ASP A 95 6.20 -5.10 -17.17
CA ASP A 95 6.50 -3.91 -17.97
C ASP A 95 7.44 -2.94 -17.25
N ALA A 96 7.50 -3.00 -15.92
CA ALA A 96 8.48 -2.26 -15.13
C ALA A 96 9.01 -3.06 -13.94
N ILE A 97 10.25 -2.78 -13.55
CA ILE A 97 10.90 -3.30 -12.35
C ILE A 97 11.48 -2.13 -11.55
N ILE A 98 11.08 -2.02 -10.28
CA ILE A 98 11.67 -1.08 -9.32
C ILE A 98 12.59 -1.88 -8.42
N ILE A 99 13.89 -1.59 -8.49
CA ILE A 99 14.95 -2.23 -7.74
C ILE A 99 15.34 -1.34 -6.57
N THR A 100 15.41 -1.88 -5.35
CA THR A 100 15.82 -1.13 -4.15
C THR A 100 16.95 -1.86 -3.42
N GLY A 101 18.06 -1.17 -3.15
CA GLY A 101 19.21 -1.73 -2.44
C GLY A 101 20.49 -1.77 -3.27
N GLY A 102 21.63 -1.94 -2.60
CA GLY A 102 22.94 -2.15 -3.22
C GLY A 102 23.50 -0.99 -4.05
N LEU A 103 23.19 0.27 -3.69
CA LEU A 103 23.72 1.50 -4.33
C LEU A 103 24.70 2.30 -3.46
N GLY A 104 25.05 1.78 -2.29
CA GLY A 104 26.06 2.38 -1.45
C GLY A 104 27.48 2.25 -2.04
N PRO A 105 28.48 2.73 -1.30
CA PRO A 105 29.86 2.68 -1.74
C PRO A 105 30.57 1.35 -1.42
N THR A 106 29.97 0.44 -0.64
CA THR A 106 30.69 -0.73 -0.11
C THR A 106 30.77 -1.87 -1.13
N VAL A 107 31.52 -2.93 -0.81
CA VAL A 107 31.83 -4.02 -1.75
C VAL A 107 30.63 -4.92 -2.04
N ASP A 108 29.71 -5.01 -1.08
CA ASP A 108 28.41 -5.67 -1.12
C ASP A 108 27.35 -4.87 -1.89
N ASP A 109 27.56 -3.59 -2.17
CA ASP A 109 26.66 -2.79 -3.01
C ASP A 109 26.84 -3.10 -4.51
N LEU A 110 26.29 -4.21 -4.99
CA LEU A 110 26.57 -4.72 -6.34
C LEU A 110 25.57 -4.27 -7.42
N THR A 111 24.49 -3.57 -7.04
CA THR A 111 23.31 -3.44 -7.89
C THR A 111 23.59 -2.65 -9.18
N THR A 112 24.39 -1.59 -9.14
CA THR A 112 24.73 -0.80 -10.34
C THR A 112 25.50 -1.64 -11.36
N GLU A 113 26.55 -2.34 -10.92
CA GLU A 113 27.37 -3.21 -11.76
C GLU A 113 26.57 -4.36 -12.34
N VAL A 114 25.70 -4.96 -11.53
CA VAL A 114 24.88 -6.09 -11.93
C VAL A 114 23.82 -5.67 -12.95
N VAL A 115 23.14 -4.54 -12.74
CA VAL A 115 22.16 -4.01 -13.70
C VAL A 115 22.84 -3.63 -15.02
N ALA A 116 24.05 -3.04 -14.98
CA ALA A 116 24.82 -2.76 -16.18
C ALA A 116 25.16 -4.05 -16.96
N THR A 117 25.60 -5.08 -16.25
CA THR A 117 25.91 -6.41 -16.81
C THR A 117 24.68 -7.04 -17.44
N PHE A 118 23.54 -7.03 -16.73
CA PHE A 118 22.26 -7.52 -17.22
C PHE A 118 21.81 -6.80 -18.50
N ALA A 119 21.98 -5.47 -18.54
CA ALA A 119 21.63 -4.66 -19.69
C ALA A 119 22.64 -4.72 -20.85
N GLY A 120 23.81 -5.34 -20.65
CA GLY A 120 24.90 -5.36 -21.64
C GLY A 120 25.55 -3.99 -21.85
N LEU A 121 25.57 -3.14 -20.82
CA LEU A 121 26.06 -1.77 -20.88
C LEU A 121 27.36 -1.62 -20.10
N SER A 122 28.29 -0.81 -20.63
CA SER A 122 29.48 -0.38 -19.87
C SER A 122 29.11 0.70 -18.85
N LEU A 123 29.86 0.80 -17.77
CA LEU A 123 29.75 1.88 -16.80
C LEU A 123 30.55 3.10 -17.24
N ASP A 124 29.96 4.29 -17.10
CA ASP A 124 30.61 5.59 -17.28
C ASP A 124 30.64 6.36 -15.97
N PHE A 125 31.75 7.05 -15.73
CA PHE A 125 31.91 7.94 -14.58
C PHE A 125 31.24 9.28 -14.83
N ASN A 126 30.31 9.66 -13.97
CA ASN A 126 29.63 10.94 -14.03
C ASN A 126 30.31 11.96 -13.12
N HIS A 127 31.08 12.87 -13.73
CA HIS A 127 31.81 13.92 -13.01
C HIS A 127 30.90 14.88 -12.24
N GLU A 128 29.70 15.19 -12.75
CA GLU A 128 28.77 16.10 -12.09
C GLU A 128 28.20 15.47 -10.81
N VAL A 129 27.80 14.20 -10.88
CA VAL A 129 27.35 13.44 -9.70
C VAL A 129 28.47 13.32 -8.68
N TRP A 130 29.71 13.09 -9.12
CA TRP A 130 30.85 13.06 -8.21
C TRP A 130 31.04 14.37 -7.45
N ILE A 131 30.94 15.51 -8.13
CA ILE A 131 30.99 16.84 -7.48
C ILE A 131 29.86 16.97 -6.45
N LYS A 132 28.64 16.53 -6.78
CA LYS A 132 27.50 16.56 -5.84
C LYS A 132 27.69 15.67 -4.62
N ILE A 133 28.32 14.50 -4.79
CA ILE A 133 28.69 13.64 -3.66
C ILE A 133 29.69 14.36 -2.75
N GLN A 134 30.73 14.96 -3.32
CA GLN A 134 31.73 15.72 -2.55
C GLN A 134 31.11 16.90 -1.81
N GLU A 135 30.22 17.66 -2.45
CA GLU A 135 29.46 18.75 -1.82
C GLU A 135 28.65 18.25 -0.61
N LYS A 136 27.95 17.11 -0.72
CA LYS A 136 27.20 16.52 0.40
C LYS A 136 28.08 16.13 1.58
N TYR A 137 29.23 15.48 1.31
CA TYR A 137 30.19 15.16 2.36
C TYR A 137 30.72 16.41 3.06
N SER A 138 31.00 17.48 2.29
CA SER A 138 31.42 18.77 2.84
C SER A 138 30.35 19.39 3.73
N LEU A 139 29.07 19.36 3.33
CA LEU A 139 27.96 19.87 4.14
C LEU A 139 27.80 19.11 5.47
N TRP A 140 28.17 17.83 5.50
CA TRP A 140 28.17 17.01 6.71
C TRP A 140 29.45 17.13 7.54
N ASN A 141 30.39 18.00 7.16
CA ASN A 141 31.72 18.10 7.76
C ASN A 141 32.45 16.75 7.81
N LYS A 142 32.30 15.94 6.75
CA LYS A 142 32.95 14.64 6.60
C LYS A 142 33.85 14.62 5.37
N GLN A 143 34.93 13.85 5.42
CA GLN A 143 35.77 13.61 4.27
C GLN A 143 35.07 12.67 3.28
N CYS A 144 35.04 13.05 2.00
CA CYS A 144 34.64 12.16 0.91
C CYS A 144 35.81 11.23 0.57
N LEU A 145 35.59 9.92 0.64
CA LEU A 145 36.63 8.91 0.42
C LEU A 145 36.63 8.44 -1.03
N GLU A 146 37.75 7.89 -1.49
CA GLU A 146 37.87 7.36 -2.86
C GLU A 146 36.86 6.23 -3.13
N ILE A 147 36.52 5.42 -2.12
CA ILE A 147 35.49 4.38 -2.25
C ILE A 147 34.11 4.95 -2.62
N ASN A 148 33.82 6.21 -2.28
CA ASN A 148 32.57 6.86 -2.66
C ASN A 148 32.46 7.15 -4.16
N LYS A 149 33.57 7.15 -4.91
CA LYS A 149 33.54 7.32 -6.38
C LYS A 149 32.70 6.26 -7.07
N LYS A 150 32.58 5.07 -6.47
CA LYS A 150 31.70 3.99 -6.95
C LYS A 150 30.28 4.49 -7.24
N GLN A 151 29.74 5.36 -6.37
CA GLN A 151 28.38 5.90 -6.48
C GLN A 151 28.20 6.93 -7.62
N ALA A 152 29.29 7.30 -8.33
CA ALA A 152 29.25 8.17 -9.50
C ALA A 152 29.40 7.38 -10.81
N PHE A 153 29.49 6.05 -10.78
CA PHE A 153 29.43 5.21 -11.98
C PHE A 153 27.98 4.83 -12.27
N PHE A 154 27.61 4.88 -13.54
CA PHE A 154 26.28 4.50 -14.01
C PHE A 154 26.39 3.74 -15.33
N PRO A 155 25.43 2.87 -15.67
CA PRO A 155 25.34 2.34 -17.02
C PRO A 155 25.26 3.48 -18.05
N LYS A 156 25.74 3.23 -19.27
CA LYS A 156 25.56 4.20 -20.36
C LYS A 156 24.10 4.46 -20.67
N HIS A 157 23.80 5.69 -21.10
CA HIS A 157 22.47 6.11 -21.58
C HIS A 157 21.32 5.99 -20.56
N VAL A 158 21.63 6.13 -19.26
CA VAL A 158 20.60 6.17 -18.22
C VAL A 158 20.10 7.58 -17.96
N THR A 159 18.87 7.68 -17.50
CA THR A 159 18.33 8.90 -16.89
C THR A 159 18.64 8.86 -15.40
N LEU A 160 19.41 9.82 -14.90
CA LEU A 160 19.69 9.93 -13.47
C LEU A 160 18.45 10.32 -12.69
N LEU A 161 18.30 9.74 -11.51
CA LEU A 161 17.27 10.08 -10.53
C LEU A 161 17.97 10.69 -9.31
N PRO A 162 18.02 12.04 -9.19
CA PRO A 162 18.74 12.69 -8.10
C PRO A 162 18.21 12.31 -6.72
N ASN A 163 19.13 12.00 -5.81
CA ASN A 163 18.83 11.74 -4.40
C ASN A 163 19.06 13.02 -3.58
N LEU A 164 17.96 13.61 -3.10
CA LEU A 164 18.02 14.84 -2.30
C LEU A 164 18.51 14.60 -0.87
N VAL A 165 18.41 13.37 -0.36
CA VAL A 165 18.72 13.02 1.03
C VAL A 165 20.13 12.45 1.17
N GLY A 166 20.45 11.33 0.51
CA GLY A 166 21.76 10.67 0.57
C GLY A 166 22.64 10.86 -0.67
N THR A 167 23.78 10.17 -0.72
CA THR A 167 24.77 10.34 -1.80
C THR A 167 24.48 9.47 -3.03
N ALA A 168 23.81 8.34 -2.86
CA ALA A 168 23.51 7.39 -3.92
C ALA A 168 22.40 7.93 -4.82
N TYR A 169 22.73 8.38 -6.03
CA TYR A 169 21.72 8.67 -7.04
C TYR A 169 21.15 7.35 -7.55
N GLY A 170 19.86 7.33 -7.81
CA GLY A 170 19.25 6.24 -8.56
C GLY A 170 19.34 6.52 -10.04
N PHE A 171 18.85 5.59 -10.85
CA PHE A 171 18.78 5.76 -12.28
C PHE A 171 17.61 4.99 -12.89
N TYR A 172 17.16 5.47 -14.04
CA TYR A 172 16.17 4.86 -14.90
C TYR A 172 16.81 4.47 -16.22
N LEU A 173 16.51 3.26 -16.69
CA LEU A 173 16.86 2.82 -18.05
C LEU A 173 15.78 1.92 -18.61
N GLN A 174 15.65 1.91 -19.92
CA GLN A 174 14.78 1.00 -20.62
C GLN A 174 15.58 -0.22 -21.10
N TYR A 175 15.24 -1.40 -20.62
CA TYR A 175 15.79 -2.67 -21.08
C TYR A 175 14.75 -3.37 -21.95
N GLN A 176 14.98 -3.43 -23.26
CA GLN A 176 13.99 -3.92 -24.23
C GLN A 176 12.66 -3.15 -24.09
N SER A 177 11.57 -3.82 -23.72
CA SER A 177 10.26 -3.21 -23.44
C SER A 177 9.99 -2.97 -21.95
N THR A 178 10.97 -3.23 -21.07
CA THR A 178 10.83 -3.14 -19.62
C THR A 178 11.52 -1.90 -19.06
N ASP A 179 10.78 -1.10 -18.31
CA ASP A 179 11.30 0.05 -17.57
C ASP A 179 12.02 -0.42 -16.29
N LEU A 180 13.30 -0.10 -16.13
CA LEU A 180 14.07 -0.41 -14.91
C LEU A 180 14.34 0.87 -14.12
N PHE A 181 13.96 0.88 -12.85
CA PHE A 181 14.25 1.94 -11.90
C PHE A 181 15.13 1.38 -10.78
N VAL A 182 16.29 1.97 -10.53
CA VAL A 182 17.22 1.49 -9.50
C VAL A 182 17.37 2.56 -8.43
N LEU A 183 17.10 2.19 -7.17
CA LEU A 183 16.96 3.10 -6.04
C LEU A 183 17.81 2.66 -4.84
N PRO A 184 18.21 3.61 -3.97
CA PRO A 184 18.92 3.29 -2.75
C PRO A 184 18.04 2.49 -1.77
N GLY A 185 18.67 1.74 -0.87
CA GLY A 185 17.98 0.91 0.13
C GLY A 185 17.20 1.70 1.18
N PRO A 186 17.74 2.77 1.80
CA PRO A 186 17.03 3.47 2.87
C PRO A 186 15.71 4.14 2.42
N PRO A 187 14.56 3.88 3.11
CA PRO A 187 13.26 4.46 2.74
C PRO A 187 13.26 5.99 2.64
N LYS A 188 14.03 6.67 3.50
CA LYS A 188 14.13 8.14 3.51
C LYS A 188 14.78 8.69 2.23
N GLU A 189 15.56 7.88 1.54
CA GLU A 189 16.24 8.25 0.31
C GLU A 189 15.42 7.85 -0.92
N CYS A 190 14.87 6.64 -0.95
CA CYS A 190 14.15 6.15 -2.12
C CYS A 190 12.73 6.73 -2.27
N MET A 191 11.99 6.93 -1.17
CA MET A 191 10.59 7.38 -1.27
C MET A 191 10.42 8.75 -1.96
N PRO A 192 11.25 9.78 -1.68
CA PRO A 192 11.19 11.04 -2.42
C PRO A 192 11.43 10.88 -3.92
N MET A 193 12.23 9.89 -4.33
CA MET A 193 12.49 9.62 -5.74
C MET A 193 11.28 8.96 -6.39
N VAL A 194 10.63 8.04 -5.69
CA VAL A 194 9.41 7.37 -6.15
C VAL A 194 8.30 8.41 -6.35
N GLU A 195 8.04 9.22 -5.32
CA GLU A 195 6.98 10.22 -5.30
C GLU A 195 7.16 11.29 -6.37
N ASN A 196 8.35 11.88 -6.46
CA ASN A 196 8.57 13.08 -7.27
C ASN A 196 9.04 12.80 -8.70
N GLN A 197 9.59 11.61 -8.97
CA GLN A 197 10.25 11.32 -10.25
C GLN A 197 9.67 10.08 -10.93
N ILE A 198 9.62 8.94 -10.23
CA ILE A 198 9.22 7.66 -10.85
C ILE A 198 7.74 7.61 -11.20
N ILE A 199 6.87 8.08 -10.31
CA ILE A 199 5.42 8.12 -10.58
C ILE A 199 5.13 8.92 -11.85
N LYS A 200 5.82 10.03 -12.06
CA LYS A 200 5.67 10.82 -13.27
C LYS A 200 6.06 10.02 -14.51
N ILE A 201 7.23 9.37 -14.50
CA ILE A 201 7.70 8.56 -15.62
C ILE A 201 6.73 7.40 -15.91
N LEU A 202 6.30 6.68 -14.88
CA LEU A 202 5.32 5.59 -15.02
C LEU A 202 3.97 6.10 -15.55
N SER A 203 3.51 7.25 -15.09
CA SER A 203 2.27 7.87 -15.57
C SER A 203 2.36 8.23 -17.06
N ASP A 204 3.44 8.92 -17.45
CA ASP A 204 3.72 9.29 -18.84
C ASP A 204 3.83 8.04 -19.74
N ASN A 205 4.32 6.92 -19.19
CA ASN A 205 4.43 5.63 -19.87
C ASN A 205 3.13 4.78 -19.81
N GLY A 206 2.04 5.31 -19.24
CA GLY A 206 0.71 4.69 -19.28
C GLY A 206 0.46 3.58 -18.26
N PHE A 207 1.18 3.56 -17.13
CA PHE A 207 0.99 2.57 -16.06
C PHE A 207 -0.25 2.79 -15.18
N GLN A 208 -0.89 3.97 -15.25
CA GLN A 208 -2.13 4.28 -14.53
C GLN A 208 -3.35 3.57 -15.20
N CYS A 209 -3.40 2.25 -15.06
CA CYS A 209 -4.33 1.38 -15.79
C CYS A 209 -5.14 0.43 -14.90
N GLY A 210 -4.94 0.47 -13.58
CA GLY A 210 -5.71 -0.30 -12.60
C GLY A 210 -7.09 0.27 -12.31
N ASP A 211 -7.88 -0.54 -11.60
CA ASP A 211 -9.19 -0.17 -11.09
C ASP A 211 -9.05 0.95 -10.04
N TYR A 212 -10.07 1.81 -9.95
CA TYR A 212 -10.24 2.69 -8.79
C TYR A 212 -10.52 1.85 -7.56
N ARG A 213 -9.99 2.26 -6.42
CA ARG A 213 -10.10 1.56 -5.15
C ARG A 213 -10.78 2.44 -4.11
N ASP A 214 -11.85 1.92 -3.53
CA ASP A 214 -12.55 2.55 -2.42
C ASP A 214 -12.42 1.69 -1.15
N ASN A 215 -12.04 2.31 -0.03
CA ASN A 215 -11.80 1.62 1.24
C ASN A 215 -12.88 1.98 2.25
N TRP A 216 -13.56 0.95 2.71
CA TRP A 216 -14.64 0.98 3.69
C TRP A 216 -14.16 0.27 4.96
N PHE A 217 -14.39 0.89 6.11
CA PHE A 217 -14.03 0.31 7.40
C PHE A 217 -15.31 0.00 8.15
N ILE A 218 -15.47 -1.26 8.53
CA ILE A 218 -16.69 -1.76 9.14
C ILE A 218 -16.37 -2.27 10.54
N LEU A 219 -17.14 -1.84 11.54
CA LEU A 219 -16.96 -2.21 12.95
C LEU A 219 -18.13 -3.06 13.46
N GLY A 220 -17.83 -4.03 14.33
CA GLY A 220 -18.85 -4.82 15.04
C GLY A 220 -19.40 -6.01 14.24
N ILE A 221 -18.71 -6.41 13.17
CA ILE A 221 -19.08 -7.55 12.32
C ILE A 221 -17.83 -8.26 11.79
N GLY A 222 -17.89 -9.58 11.74
CA GLY A 222 -16.82 -10.43 11.21
C GLY A 222 -16.80 -10.47 9.69
N GLU A 223 -15.62 -10.77 9.14
CA GLU A 223 -15.35 -10.81 7.70
C GLU A 223 -16.32 -11.71 6.92
N SER A 224 -16.60 -12.92 7.40
CA SER A 224 -17.50 -13.87 6.74
C SER A 224 -18.93 -13.35 6.60
N THR A 225 -19.44 -12.65 7.62
CA THR A 225 -20.78 -12.05 7.59
C THR A 225 -20.84 -10.91 6.59
N ILE A 226 -19.80 -10.05 6.55
CA ILE A 226 -19.70 -8.97 5.55
C ILE A 226 -19.68 -9.57 4.14
N ALA A 227 -18.79 -10.54 3.89
CA ALA A 227 -18.64 -11.20 2.61
C ALA A 227 -19.96 -11.80 2.11
N SER A 228 -20.65 -12.57 2.95
CA SER A 228 -21.94 -13.20 2.59
C SER A 228 -23.02 -12.21 2.17
N LYS A 229 -23.01 -11.00 2.72
CA LYS A 229 -23.97 -9.94 2.42
C LYS A 229 -23.57 -9.12 1.18
N LEU A 230 -22.28 -8.89 0.97
CA LEU A 230 -21.79 -7.93 -0.03
C LEU A 230 -21.29 -8.56 -1.31
N GLU A 231 -20.78 -9.79 -1.32
CA GLU A 231 -20.34 -10.45 -2.54
C GLU A 231 -21.44 -10.50 -3.61
N PRO A 232 -22.71 -10.87 -3.29
CA PRO A 232 -23.78 -10.88 -4.30
C PRO A 232 -24.07 -9.49 -4.88
N ILE A 233 -24.01 -8.46 -4.03
CA ILE A 233 -24.25 -7.06 -4.43
C ILE A 233 -23.10 -6.58 -5.33
N CYS A 234 -21.86 -6.83 -4.92
CA CYS A 234 -20.68 -6.45 -5.70
C CYS A 234 -20.70 -7.15 -7.07
N GLN A 235 -21.04 -8.45 -7.09
CA GLN A 235 -21.15 -9.20 -8.33
C GLN A 235 -22.24 -8.65 -9.27
N SER A 236 -23.42 -8.27 -8.75
CA SER A 236 -24.49 -7.67 -9.57
C SER A 236 -24.12 -6.30 -10.12
N GLU A 237 -23.29 -5.55 -9.40
CA GLU A 237 -22.84 -4.20 -9.78
C GLU A 237 -21.53 -4.22 -10.58
N GLY A 238 -20.96 -5.40 -10.88
CA GLY A 238 -19.69 -5.53 -11.59
C GLY A 238 -18.46 -5.05 -10.80
N LEU A 239 -18.59 -4.99 -9.47
CA LEU A 239 -17.54 -4.56 -8.54
C LEU A 239 -16.76 -5.78 -8.05
N LYS A 240 -15.45 -5.63 -7.84
CA LYS A 240 -14.65 -6.62 -7.11
C LYS A 240 -14.52 -6.17 -5.67
N VAL A 241 -14.59 -7.11 -4.73
CA VAL A 241 -14.44 -6.83 -3.30
C VAL A 241 -13.32 -7.69 -2.73
N SER A 242 -12.58 -7.12 -1.79
CA SER A 242 -11.63 -7.86 -0.95
C SER A 242 -11.77 -7.39 0.50
N PHE A 243 -11.41 -8.26 1.43
CA PHE A 243 -11.50 -7.98 2.85
C PHE A 243 -10.13 -8.14 3.51
N ARG A 244 -9.92 -7.36 4.56
CA ARG A 244 -8.79 -7.48 5.46
C ARG A 244 -9.28 -7.25 6.87
N ALA A 245 -9.37 -8.30 7.66
CA ALA A 245 -9.53 -8.17 9.10
C ALA A 245 -8.35 -7.38 9.69
N GLY A 246 -8.65 -6.30 10.40
CA GLY A 246 -7.65 -5.40 10.96
C GLY A 246 -8.23 -4.64 12.13
N PHE A 247 -8.00 -5.15 13.34
CA PHE A 247 -8.50 -4.59 14.58
C PHE A 247 -8.43 -3.03 14.63
N PRO A 248 -9.52 -2.31 14.99
CA PRO A 248 -10.88 -2.76 15.34
C PRO A 248 -11.80 -3.03 14.16
N TYR A 249 -11.37 -2.80 12.93
CA TYR A 249 -12.24 -2.86 11.76
C TYR A 249 -12.05 -4.14 10.96
N VAL A 250 -13.02 -4.41 10.10
CA VAL A 250 -12.75 -5.12 8.86
C VAL A 250 -12.63 -4.05 7.78
N GLU A 251 -11.45 -3.97 7.16
CA GLU A 251 -11.25 -3.14 5.97
C GLU A 251 -11.81 -3.91 4.77
N MET A 252 -12.89 -3.39 4.20
CA MET A 252 -13.40 -3.81 2.91
C MET A 252 -12.86 -2.88 1.82
N LYS A 253 -12.33 -3.46 0.74
CA LYS A 253 -11.84 -2.71 -0.42
C LYS A 253 -12.69 -3.08 -1.61
N ILE A 254 -13.26 -2.07 -2.26
CA ILE A 254 -14.04 -2.20 -3.48
C ILE A 254 -13.19 -1.69 -4.63
N PHE A 255 -13.10 -2.49 -5.69
CA PHE A 255 -12.43 -2.13 -6.93
C PHE A 255 -13.47 -1.94 -8.04
N THR A 256 -13.34 -0.84 -8.78
CA THR A 256 -14.27 -0.43 -9.83
C THR A 256 -13.50 0.17 -11.02
N PRO A 257 -13.92 -0.10 -12.27
CA PRO A 257 -13.30 0.53 -13.44
C PRO A 257 -13.64 2.03 -13.57
N VAL A 258 -14.67 2.50 -12.85
CA VAL A 258 -15.13 3.90 -12.83
C VAL A 258 -14.82 4.56 -11.50
N GLU A 259 -14.51 5.86 -11.54
CA GLU A 259 -14.18 6.67 -10.37
C GLU A 259 -15.35 6.79 -9.40
N GLN A 260 -16.57 6.88 -9.92
CA GLN A 260 -17.79 6.97 -9.14
C GLN A 260 -18.72 5.81 -9.50
N TYR A 261 -19.25 5.16 -8.47
CA TYR A 261 -20.18 4.04 -8.60
C TYR A 261 -21.31 4.16 -7.57
N ASN A 262 -22.41 3.42 -7.78
CA ASN A 262 -23.54 3.46 -6.87
C ASN A 262 -23.21 2.75 -5.55
N THR A 263 -22.99 3.54 -4.49
CA THR A 263 -22.67 3.01 -3.15
C THR A 263 -23.92 2.66 -2.33
N GLN A 264 -25.12 3.05 -2.78
CA GLN A 264 -26.35 2.90 -2.00
C GLN A 264 -26.68 1.45 -1.63
N PRO A 265 -26.53 0.44 -2.51
CA PRO A 265 -26.76 -0.96 -2.16
C PRO A 265 -25.88 -1.43 -1.00
N ILE A 266 -24.61 -1.00 -1.00
CA ILE A 266 -23.61 -1.34 0.01
C ILE A 266 -23.94 -0.65 1.33
N LYS A 267 -24.24 0.66 1.30
CA LYS A 267 -24.70 1.43 2.47
C LYS A 267 -25.93 0.79 3.11
N ASN A 268 -26.92 0.38 2.30
CA ASN A 268 -28.14 -0.25 2.79
C ASN A 268 -27.87 -1.62 3.44
N ALA A 269 -27.02 -2.43 2.84
CA ALA A 269 -26.67 -3.75 3.37
C ALA A 269 -25.92 -3.65 4.70
N MET A 270 -25.08 -2.63 4.86
CA MET A 270 -24.21 -2.45 6.01
C MET A 270 -24.76 -1.49 7.09
N LYS A 271 -26.01 -1.05 6.96
CA LYS A 271 -26.59 0.02 7.78
C LYS A 271 -26.63 -0.23 9.30
N GLU A 272 -26.50 -1.49 9.70
CA GLU A 272 -26.55 -1.92 11.11
C GLU A 272 -25.19 -1.78 11.82
N TRP A 273 -24.12 -1.48 11.07
CA TRP A 273 -22.76 -1.38 11.58
C TRP A 273 -22.21 0.03 11.39
N VAL A 274 -21.16 0.38 12.16
CA VAL A 274 -20.42 1.61 11.85
C VAL A 274 -19.65 1.35 10.58
N VAL A 275 -19.91 2.21 9.61
CA VAL A 275 -19.23 2.20 8.33
C VAL A 275 -18.59 3.56 8.15
N THR A 276 -17.28 3.56 7.92
CA THR A 276 -16.56 4.77 7.52
C THR A 276 -15.82 4.53 6.22
N LYS A 277 -15.41 5.61 5.55
CA LYS A 277 -14.74 5.57 4.25
C LYS A 277 -13.41 6.33 4.31
N GLU A 278 -12.44 5.97 3.47
CA GLU A 278 -11.24 6.79 3.17
C GLU A 278 -10.45 7.30 4.40
N ASN A 279 -9.86 6.38 5.18
CA ASN A 279 -9.05 6.69 6.39
C ASN A 279 -9.76 7.54 7.45
N MET A 280 -11.07 7.79 7.32
CA MET A 280 -11.88 8.40 8.37
C MET A 280 -12.19 7.33 9.41
N PHE A 281 -11.22 7.02 10.29
CA PHE A 281 -11.48 6.08 11.37
C PHE A 281 -12.56 6.62 12.31
N PHE A 282 -13.22 5.74 13.06
CA PHE A 282 -14.24 6.12 14.04
C PHE A 282 -13.75 7.22 14.97
N SER A 283 -12.49 7.17 15.42
CA SER A 283 -11.87 8.26 16.18
C SER A 283 -12.10 9.61 15.50
N ASN A 284 -11.75 9.73 14.23
CA ASN A 284 -11.86 10.98 13.46
C ASN A 284 -13.32 11.42 13.26
N CYS A 285 -14.24 10.48 12.99
CA CYS A 285 -15.67 10.76 12.86
C CYS A 285 -16.31 11.18 14.19
N PHE A 286 -15.90 10.53 15.28
CA PHE A 286 -16.35 10.78 16.66
C PHE A 286 -15.93 12.17 17.14
N PHE A 287 -14.78 12.67 16.68
CA PHE A 287 -14.26 13.99 17.06
C PHE A 287 -14.75 15.16 16.16
N ASN A 288 -15.15 14.91 14.90
CA ASN A 288 -15.55 15.98 13.96
C ASN A 288 -17.04 16.34 13.95
N GLN A 289 -17.91 15.46 14.47
CA GLN A 289 -19.30 15.81 14.72
C GLN A 289 -19.41 16.23 16.19
N ASN A 290 -20.35 17.12 16.55
CA ASN A 290 -20.63 17.60 17.93
C ASN A 290 -21.06 16.49 18.94
N ILE A 291 -20.52 15.29 18.80
CA ILE A 291 -20.65 14.08 19.60
C ILE A 291 -19.72 14.18 20.82
N ALA A 292 -18.48 14.63 20.62
CA ALA A 292 -17.52 14.85 21.71
C ALA A 292 -18.04 15.85 22.76
N THR A 293 -18.76 16.91 22.35
CA THR A 293 -19.38 17.87 23.27
C THR A 293 -20.46 17.29 24.18
N LYS A 294 -20.84 16.01 24.00
CA LYS A 294 -21.79 15.27 24.84
C LYS A 294 -21.13 14.13 25.64
N MET A 295 -19.80 13.98 25.59
CA MET A 295 -19.02 12.90 26.25
C MET A 295 -17.71 13.43 26.88
N SER A 296 -17.38 13.01 28.11
CA SER A 296 -16.19 13.32 28.91
C SER A 296 -15.72 12.02 29.50
N PHE A 297 -14.41 11.89 29.53
CA PHE A 297 -13.74 10.70 29.99
C PHE A 297 -12.99 11.07 31.25
N ASP A 298 -13.29 10.39 32.35
CA ASP A 298 -12.49 10.45 33.57
C ASP A 298 -11.59 9.21 33.60
N VAL A 299 -10.28 9.42 33.46
CA VAL A 299 -9.27 8.36 33.30
C VAL A 299 -8.26 8.47 34.46
N PRO A 300 -8.17 7.45 35.34
CA PRO A 300 -7.17 7.44 36.41
C PRO A 300 -5.74 7.51 35.85
N LYS A 301 -4.82 8.15 36.59
CA LYS A 301 -3.41 8.29 36.17
C LYS A 301 -2.75 6.95 35.82
N GLU A 302 -3.10 5.87 36.52
CA GLU A 302 -2.56 4.53 36.27
C GLU A 302 -3.10 3.85 34.98
N SER A 303 -4.11 4.43 34.34
CA SER A 303 -4.82 3.88 33.16
C SER A 303 -4.41 4.53 31.83
N HIS A 304 -3.42 5.42 31.81
CA HIS A 304 -3.04 6.19 30.61
C HIS A 304 -2.64 5.32 29.41
N TRP A 305 -2.05 4.15 29.63
CA TRP A 305 -1.66 3.21 28.56
C TRP A 305 -2.86 2.63 27.78
N VAL A 306 -4.04 2.56 28.40
CA VAL A 306 -5.31 2.17 27.72
C VAL A 306 -5.69 3.23 26.70
N MET A 307 -5.22 4.47 26.90
CA MET A 307 -5.74 5.66 26.28
C MET A 307 -4.71 6.57 25.63
N ASP A 308 -3.43 6.24 25.42
CA ASP A 308 -2.45 7.17 24.76
C ASP A 308 -2.89 7.75 23.39
N TRP A 309 -4.03 7.31 22.83
CA TRP A 309 -4.70 7.81 21.62
C TRP A 309 -5.87 8.79 21.87
N LEU A 310 -6.43 8.88 23.08
CA LEU A 310 -7.56 9.76 23.48
C LEU A 310 -7.21 11.15 24.09
N PRO A 311 -6.09 11.37 24.82
CA PRO A 311 -5.90 12.54 25.67
C PRO A 311 -5.65 13.87 24.94
N ASN A 312 -5.60 13.91 23.61
CA ASN A 312 -5.47 15.18 22.86
C ASN A 312 -6.69 16.12 23.00
N TRP A 313 -7.72 15.78 23.78
CA TRP A 313 -8.97 16.54 23.84
C TRP A 313 -9.48 16.87 25.26
N GLN A 314 -8.82 16.44 26.33
CA GLN A 314 -9.38 16.49 27.70
C GLN A 314 -9.49 17.89 28.34
N GLN A 315 -9.57 18.98 27.55
CA GLN A 315 -9.53 20.35 28.06
C GLN A 315 -10.85 21.13 28.00
N TYR A 316 -11.96 20.62 27.46
CA TYR A 316 -13.19 21.42 27.36
C TYR A 316 -14.53 20.66 27.59
N HIS A 317 -15.22 21.08 28.65
CA HIS A 317 -16.67 21.02 28.94
C HIS A 317 -17.32 19.72 29.46
N GLY A 318 -18.29 19.90 30.38
CA GLY A 318 -18.82 18.85 31.26
C GLY A 318 -20.31 18.49 31.12
N SER A 319 -20.67 17.48 31.92
CA SER A 319 -21.97 16.90 32.33
C SER A 319 -22.59 15.79 31.43
N HIS A 320 -22.50 14.54 31.95
CA HIS A 320 -23.06 13.22 31.51
C HIS A 320 -22.31 12.40 30.45
N GLN A 321 -21.37 11.56 30.86
CA GLN A 321 -20.20 11.36 30.04
C GLN A 321 -19.37 10.12 30.51
N ILE A 322 -19.13 9.13 29.63
CA ILE A 322 -18.59 7.77 29.91
C ILE A 322 -17.33 7.77 30.81
N ARG A 323 -17.31 6.99 31.91
CA ARG A 323 -16.10 6.79 32.73
C ARG A 323 -15.45 5.45 32.46
N ILE A 324 -14.14 5.45 32.23
CA ILE A 324 -13.35 4.22 32.09
C ILE A 324 -12.31 4.19 33.21
N GLN A 325 -12.43 3.21 34.09
CA GLN A 325 -11.51 3.00 35.20
C GLN A 325 -10.75 1.69 34.98
N SER A 326 -9.41 1.73 34.92
CA SER A 326 -8.60 0.52 34.93
C SER A 326 -7.94 0.33 36.30
N SER A 327 -7.89 -0.92 36.74
CA SER A 327 -7.05 -1.42 37.83
C SER A 327 -6.06 -2.45 37.27
N ASN A 328 -5.17 -3.00 38.10
CA ASN A 328 -4.22 -4.04 37.66
C ASN A 328 -4.89 -5.34 37.19
N GLN A 329 -6.16 -5.57 37.53
CA GLN A 329 -6.87 -6.82 37.22
C GLN A 329 -8.16 -6.62 36.43
N HIS A 330 -8.74 -5.41 36.42
CA HIS A 330 -10.04 -5.16 35.81
C HIS A 330 -10.12 -3.81 35.13
N ILE A 331 -10.94 -3.71 34.08
CA ILE A 331 -11.43 -2.45 33.52
C ILE A 331 -12.92 -2.34 33.76
N THR A 332 -13.37 -1.18 34.20
CA THR A 332 -14.77 -0.84 34.41
C THR A 332 -15.15 0.30 33.48
N ILE A 333 -16.23 0.12 32.73
CA ILE A 333 -16.84 1.17 31.90
C ILE A 333 -18.20 1.53 32.49
N ASP A 334 -18.42 2.81 32.77
CA ASP A 334 -19.67 3.36 33.29
C ASP A 334 -20.27 4.32 32.27
N TYR A 335 -21.49 4.04 31.81
CA TYR A 335 -22.27 4.92 30.95
C TYR A 335 -23.65 5.17 31.57
N ASN A 336 -23.94 6.41 31.95
CA ASN A 336 -25.22 6.82 32.55
C ASN A 336 -25.68 5.93 33.74
N GLY A 337 -24.75 5.43 34.55
CA GLY A 337 -25.05 4.58 35.70
C GLY A 337 -25.10 3.08 35.39
N HIS A 338 -25.01 2.68 34.11
CA HIS A 338 -24.76 1.29 33.72
C HIS A 338 -23.26 1.03 33.79
N LYS A 339 -22.86 0.19 34.76
CA LYS A 339 -21.48 -0.20 34.98
C LYS A 339 -21.26 -1.63 34.53
N GLU A 340 -20.27 -1.84 33.68
CA GLU A 340 -19.76 -3.16 33.36
C GLU A 340 -18.26 -3.26 33.65
N SER A 341 -17.86 -4.36 34.28
CA SER A 341 -16.48 -4.61 34.69
C SER A 341 -15.96 -5.91 34.05
N PHE A 342 -14.74 -5.86 33.55
CA PHE A 342 -14.12 -6.91 32.77
C PHE A 342 -12.76 -7.26 33.36
N SER A 343 -12.46 -8.56 33.48
CA SER A 343 -11.14 -9.00 33.92
C SER A 343 -10.11 -8.81 32.81
N LEU A 344 -8.98 -8.19 33.14
CA LEU A 344 -7.81 -8.05 32.27
C LEU A 344 -7.16 -9.39 31.96
N SER A 345 -7.27 -10.39 32.84
CA SER A 345 -6.72 -11.74 32.60
C SER A 345 -7.39 -12.47 31.42
N ALA A 346 -8.58 -12.02 31.01
CA ALA A 346 -9.27 -12.54 29.83
C ALA A 346 -8.66 -12.03 28.51
N TYR A 347 -7.86 -10.96 28.55
CA TYR A 347 -7.33 -10.29 27.38
C TYR A 347 -5.81 -10.39 27.34
N GLN A 348 -5.30 -11.20 26.41
CA GLN A 348 -3.88 -11.57 26.30
C GLN A 348 -2.92 -10.40 25.96
N SER A 349 -3.43 -9.22 25.61
CA SER A 349 -2.60 -8.05 25.27
C SER A 349 -3.36 -6.73 25.45
N ASN A 350 -2.61 -5.64 25.61
CA ASN A 350 -3.14 -4.27 25.72
C ASN A 350 -3.96 -3.86 24.49
N GLU A 351 -3.63 -4.35 23.29
CA GLU A 351 -4.41 -4.09 22.07
C GLU A 351 -5.79 -4.76 22.08
N ARG A 352 -5.91 -5.97 22.65
CA ARG A 352 -7.22 -6.62 22.85
C ARG A 352 -8.07 -5.94 23.92
N ILE A 353 -7.43 -5.32 24.90
CA ILE A 353 -8.12 -4.54 25.92
C ILE A 353 -8.71 -3.26 25.31
N LYS A 354 -7.92 -2.58 24.46
CA LYS A 354 -8.38 -1.43 23.67
C LYS A 354 -9.51 -1.81 22.72
N SER A 355 -9.42 -2.98 22.09
CA SER A 355 -10.48 -3.61 21.28
C SER A 355 -11.78 -3.69 21.99
N PHE A 356 -11.74 -4.30 23.15
CA PHE A 356 -12.92 -4.54 23.92
C PHE A 356 -13.57 -3.23 24.38
N CYS A 357 -12.77 -2.27 24.88
CA CYS A 357 -13.30 -0.97 25.29
C CYS A 357 -13.94 -0.20 24.13
N MET A 358 -13.32 -0.23 22.95
CA MET A 358 -13.85 0.43 21.76
C MET A 358 -15.11 -0.23 21.23
N GLU A 359 -15.14 -1.56 21.15
CA GLU A 359 -16.32 -2.32 20.78
C GLU A 359 -17.45 -2.10 21.77
N TRP A 360 -17.17 -2.07 23.07
CA TRP A 360 -18.15 -1.80 24.12
C TRP A 360 -18.71 -0.38 24.02
N ILE A 361 -17.84 0.63 23.94
CA ILE A 361 -18.25 2.03 23.76
C ILE A 361 -19.10 2.16 22.49
N CYS A 362 -18.66 1.56 21.39
CA CYS A 362 -19.41 1.56 20.14
C CYS A 362 -20.75 0.87 20.32
N TYR A 363 -20.79 -0.37 20.77
CA TYR A 363 -22.02 -1.16 20.93
C TYR A 363 -23.06 -0.47 21.84
N HIS A 364 -22.62 0.12 22.96
CA HIS A 364 -23.52 0.77 23.91
C HIS A 364 -23.84 2.23 23.58
N CYS A 365 -22.96 2.95 22.88
CA CYS A 365 -23.24 4.32 22.45
C CYS A 365 -23.99 4.38 21.12
N LEU A 366 -23.69 3.51 20.16
CA LEU A 366 -24.23 3.53 18.79
C LEU A 366 -25.68 3.09 18.70
N ASN A 367 -26.20 2.28 19.63
CA ASN A 367 -27.63 2.04 19.75
C ASN A 367 -28.44 3.33 20.03
N THR A 368 -27.74 4.47 20.25
CA THR A 368 -28.32 5.80 20.44
C THR A 368 -28.12 6.73 19.23
N PHE A 369 -27.37 6.34 18.19
CA PHE A 369 -26.96 7.28 17.11
C PHE A 369 -27.08 6.71 15.70
N ASP A 370 -27.96 7.31 14.90
CA ASP A 370 -28.02 7.20 13.43
C ASP A 370 -26.74 7.76 12.77
N ILE A 371 -25.64 7.00 12.78
CA ILE A 371 -24.41 7.38 12.05
C ILE A 371 -24.49 6.88 10.60
N ILE A 372 -25.48 7.38 9.84
CA ILE A 372 -25.53 7.19 8.37
C ILE A 372 -25.89 8.46 7.59
N SER A 373 -26.50 9.51 8.15
CA SER A 373 -27.30 10.41 7.30
C SER A 373 -26.92 11.89 7.17
N LYS A 374 -25.73 12.36 7.59
CA LYS A 374 -25.52 13.83 7.68
C LYS A 374 -24.31 14.48 7.00
N GLN A 375 -23.48 13.79 6.21
CA GLN A 375 -22.37 14.46 5.52
C GLN A 375 -22.35 14.40 3.99
N ASP A 376 -23.37 13.84 3.34
CA ASP A 376 -23.59 14.02 1.90
C ASP A 376 -24.83 14.89 1.64
N LYS A 377 -24.76 16.15 2.06
CA LYS A 377 -25.60 17.23 1.54
C LYS A 377 -24.76 18.40 1.10
#